data_AF-A0A8T3NAG7-F1
#
_entry.id   AF-A0A8T3NAG7-F1
#
_cell.length_a   1.000
_cell.length_b   1.000
_cell.length_c   1.000
_cell.angle_alpha   90.00
_cell.angle_beta   90.00
_cell.angle_gamma   90.00
#
_symmetry.space_group_name_H-M   'P 1'
#
loop_
_entity.id
_entity.type
_entity.pdbx_description
1 polymer ?
#
loop_
_entity_poly.entity_id
_entity_poly.type
_entity_poly.pdbx_seq_one_letter_code
_entity_poly.pdbx_strand_id
1 'polypeptide(L)' 'MLITQNGEARAVIQDVVSYEQTQEVLALLKILALGNREIEEGKVKPLATVVKRLRAKKADV' A
#
# COMPACT_ATOMS: atom_id res chain seq x y z
N MET A 1 -2.45 11.18 23.32
CA MET A 1 -2.80 12.44 24.01
C MET A 1 -3.07 13.51 22.96
N LEU A 2 -4.07 14.36 23.14
CA LEU A 2 -4.35 15.48 22.23
C LEU A 2 -3.78 16.77 22.83
N ILE A 3 -3.10 17.56 22.00
CA ILE A 3 -2.66 18.92 22.35
C ILE A 3 -3.67 19.89 21.73
N THR A 4 -4.26 20.74 22.57
CA THR A 4 -5.21 21.78 22.13
C THR A 4 -4.59 23.17 22.22
N GLN A 5 -5.03 24.07 21.35
CA GLN A 5 -4.79 25.52 21.47
C GLN A 5 -6.12 26.25 21.30
N ASN A 6 -6.43 27.18 22.21
CA ASN A 6 -7.71 27.90 22.24
C ASN A 6 -8.96 26.99 22.22
N GLY A 7 -8.85 25.79 22.82
CA GLY A 7 -9.94 24.80 22.83
C GLY A 7 -10.01 23.90 21.59
N GLU A 8 -9.18 24.11 20.57
CA GLU A 8 -9.15 23.29 19.35
C GLU A 8 -7.99 22.30 19.37
N ALA A 9 -8.25 21.04 19.00
CA ALA A 9 -7.19 20.03 18.83
C ALA A 9 -6.28 20.39 17.64
N ARG A 10 -4.96 20.44 17.88
CA ARG A 10 -3.95 20.83 16.88
C ARG A 10 -2.89 19.77 16.64
N ALA A 11 -2.61 18.90 17.62
CA ALA A 11 -1.67 17.81 17.47
C ALA A 11 -2.05 16.59 18.31
N VAL A 12 -1.52 15.44 17.94
CA VAL A 12 -1.66 14.17 18.66
C VAL A 12 -0.26 13.66 18.99
N ILE A 13 -0.02 13.36 20.26
CA ILE A 13 1.14 12.56 20.67
C ILE A 13 0.74 11.08 20.57
N GLN A 14 1.51 10.35 19.78
CA GLN A 14 1.38 8.91 19.57
C GLN A 14 2.76 8.24 19.76
N ASP A 15 2.73 7.00 20.23
CA ASP A 15 3.91 6.13 20.26
C ASP A 15 4.42 5.85 18.83
N VAL A 16 5.74 5.85 18.66
CA VAL A 16 6.38 5.73 17.34
C VAL A 16 6.14 4.36 16.71
N VAL A 17 6.20 3.28 17.49
CA VAL A 17 5.99 1.91 17.00
C VAL A 17 4.55 1.77 16.49
N SER A 18 3.59 2.28 17.27
CA SER A 18 2.17 2.26 16.91
C SER A 18 1.88 3.11 15.66
N TYR A 19 2.58 4.24 15.50
CA TYR A 19 2.47 5.09 14.30
C TYR A 19 3.00 4.37 13.07
N GLU A 20 4.19 3.76 13.15
CA GLU A 20 4.80 3.03 12.04
C GLU A 20 3.96 1.83 11.60
N GLN A 21 3.44 1.04 12.55
CA GLN A 21 2.51 -0.05 12.25
C GLN A 21 1.26 0.44 11.51
N THR A 22 0.72 1.59 11.94
CA THR A 22 -0.42 2.20 11.26
C THR A 22 -0.04 2.64 9.84
N GLN A 23 1.13 3.23 9.65
CA GLN A 23 1.62 3.62 8.31
C GLN A 23 1.80 2.40 7.39
N GLU A 24 2.32 1.29 7.91
CA GLU A 24 2.47 0.05 7.14
C GLU A 24 1.11 -0.50 6.68
N VAL A 25 0.13 -0.57 7.58
CA VAL A 25 -1.23 -1.01 7.23
C VAL A 25 -1.85 -0.08 6.18
N LEU A 26 -1.72 1.24 6.33
CA LEU A 26 -2.21 2.20 5.35
C LEU A 26 -1.53 2.04 3.99
N ALA A 27 -0.23 1.73 3.96
CA ALA A 27 0.49 1.46 2.73
C ALA A 27 -0.06 0.21 2.02
N LEU A 28 -0.32 -0.88 2.75
CA LEU A 28 -0.93 -2.09 2.20
C LEU A 28 -2.34 -1.83 1.67
N LEU A 29 -3.16 -1.08 2.41
CA LEU A 29 -4.50 -0.69 1.95
C LEU A 29 -4.45 0.17 0.69
N LYS A 30 -3.45 1.06 0.58
CA LYS A 30 -3.23 1.85 -0.64
C LYS A 30 -2.85 0.97 -1.83
N ILE A 31 -1.97 -0.02 -1.64
CA ILE A 31 -1.62 -0.99 -2.68
C ILE A 31 -2.87 -1.75 -3.15
N LEU A 32 -3.71 -2.20 -2.21
CA LEU A 32 -4.95 -2.90 -2.54
C LEU A 32 -5.93 -2.01 -3.33
N ALA A 33 -6.13 -0.77 -2.89
CA ALA A 33 -6.99 0.19 -3.58
C ALA A 33 -6.49 0.50 -5.00
N LEU A 34 -5.17 0.66 -5.17
CA LEU A 34 -4.56 0.84 -6.49
C LEU A 34 -4.77 -0.40 -7.37
N GLY A 35 -4.56 -1.60 -6.84
CA GLY A 35 -4.79 -2.85 -7.56
C GLY A 35 -6.24 -3.02 -8.02
N ASN A 36 -7.21 -2.70 -7.16
CA ASN A 36 -8.63 -2.72 -7.52
C ASN A 36 -8.94 -1.75 -8.67
N ARG A 37 -8.40 -0.53 -8.61
CA ARG A 37 -8.54 0.45 -9.68
C ARG A 37 -7.90 -0.02 -10.99
N GLU A 38 -6.72 -0.63 -10.95
CA GLU A 38 -6.08 -1.19 -12.14
C GLU A 38 -6.92 -2.32 -12.77
N ILE A 39 -7.61 -3.13 -11.96
CA ILE A 39 -8.54 -4.15 -12.45
C ILE A 39 -9.73 -3.50 -13.16
N GLU A 40 -10.36 -2.51 -12.55
CA GLU A 40 -11.48 -1.77 -13.13
C GLU A 40 -11.11 -1.07 -14.44
N GLU A 41 -9.90 -0.50 -14.52
CA GLU A 41 -9.36 0.14 -15.72
C GLU A 41 -8.83 -0.87 -16.76
N GLY A 42 -8.93 -2.19 -16.50
CA GLY A 42 -8.46 -3.23 -17.40
C GLY A 42 -6.93 -3.32 -17.56
N LYS A 43 -6.16 -2.70 -16.65
CA LYS A 43 -4.69 -2.68 -16.63
C LYS A 43 -4.09 -3.99 -16.10
N VAL A 44 -4.62 -5.11 -16.56
CA VAL A 44 -4.24 -6.46 -16.13
C VAL A 44 -3.43 -7.18 -17.20
N LYS A 45 -2.68 -8.21 -16.80
CA LYS A 45 -1.96 -9.10 -17.72
C LYS A 45 -2.51 -10.52 -17.61
N PRO A 46 -2.78 -11.21 -18.73
CA PRO A 46 -3.18 -12.62 -18.69
C PRO A 46 -2.12 -13.48 -18.00
N LEU A 47 -2.58 -14.46 -17.20
CA LEU A 47 -1.71 -15.35 -16.43
C LEU A 47 -0.68 -16.06 -17.31
N ALA A 48 -1.11 -16.59 -18.47
CA ALA A 48 -0.23 -17.29 -19.41
C ALA A 48 0.96 -16.41 -19.85
N THR A 49 0.71 -15.13 -20.13
CA THR A 49 1.74 -14.16 -20.49
C THR A 49 2.74 -13.93 -19.37
N VAL A 50 2.26 -13.82 -18.13
CA VAL A 50 3.11 -13.60 -16.95
C VAL A 50 3.97 -14.83 -16.67
N VAL A 51 3.39 -16.04 -16.67
CA VAL A 51 4.12 -17.30 -16.44
C VAL A 51 5.20 -17.52 -17.49
N LYS A 52 4.88 -17.31 -18.78
CA LYS A 52 5.85 -17.44 -19.87
C LYS A 52 7.05 -16.51 -19.65
N ARG A 53 6.80 -15.24 -19.32
CA ARG A 53 7.85 -14.24 -19.05
C ARG A 53 8.72 -14.63 -17.85
N LEU A 54 8.12 -15.11 -16.75
CA LEU A 54 8.86 -15.50 -15.55
C LEU A 54 9.75 -16.73 -15.79
N ARG A 55 9.28 -17.71 -16.58
CA ARG A 55 10.09 -18.88 -16.96
C ARG A 55 11.27 -18.52 -17.85
N ALA A 56 11.07 -17.63 -18.82
CA ALA A 56 12.15 -17.14 -19.67
C ALA A 56 13.25 -16.46 -18.84
N LYS A 57 12.89 -15.58 -17.90
CA LYS A 57 13.86 -14.89 -17.03
C LYS A 57 14.67 -15.84 -16.13
N LYS A 58 14.10 -16.99 -15.74
CA LYS A 58 14.82 -18.02 -14.96
C LYS A 58 15.79 -18.85 -15.79
N ALA A 59 15.63 -18.89 -17.11
CA ALA A 59 16.53 -19.62 -17.99
C ALA A 59 17.77 -18.81 -18.40
N ASP A 60 17.74 -17.48 -18.19
CA ASP A 60 18.83 -16.54 -18.46
C ASP A 60 19.81 -16.35 -17.27
N VAL A 61 19.62 -17.10 -16.17
CA VAL A 61 20.48 -17.13 -14.97
C VAL A 61 21.01 -18.54 -14.79
#